data_AF-A0A9E2BLW4-F1
#
_entry.id   AF-A0A9E2BLW4-F1
#
_cell.length_a   1.000
_cell.length_b   1.000
_cell.length_c   1.000
_cell.angle_alpha   90.00
_cell.angle_beta   90.00
_cell.angle_gamma   90.00
#
_symmetry.space_group_name_H-M   'P 1'
#
loop_
_entity.id
_entity.type
_entity.pdbx_description
1 polymer ?
#
loop_
_entity_poly.entity_id
_entity_poly.type
_entity_poly.pdbx_seq_one_letter_code
_entity_poly.pdbx_strand_id
1 'polypeptide(L)'
;MLLLLFLSGCGANQLHPLDAERFLHEAVAAGMDFAIVMATVRDGIRHETMSRSDAIEAVERAQEGLRAAEAKLKRHRFPPYYERQMLRALQSLEELQTTGELMKAALRGNYPYGNVEKLYHQAMQIASQAGANVR
;
A
#
# COMPACT_ATOMS: atom_id res chain seq x y z
N MET A 1 -6.16 -52.81 -13.54
CA MET A 1 -5.11 -52.67 -12.51
C MET A 1 -4.42 -51.33 -12.72
N LEU A 2 -4.50 -50.47 -11.68
CA LEU A 2 -3.71 -49.27 -11.36
C LEU A 2 -3.60 -48.13 -12.40
N LEU A 3 -4.38 -47.05 -12.27
CA LEU A 3 -4.17 -45.87 -11.39
C LEU A 3 -2.82 -45.17 -11.58
N LEU A 4 -2.86 -43.97 -12.16
CA LEU A 4 -2.21 -42.77 -11.62
C LEU A 4 -3.02 -41.53 -12.03
N LEU A 5 -4.11 -41.31 -11.28
CA LEU A 5 -4.71 -39.99 -11.05
C LEU A 5 -3.81 -39.28 -10.05
N PHE A 6 -3.07 -38.25 -10.47
CA PHE A 6 -2.52 -37.26 -9.55
C PHE A 6 -2.67 -35.85 -10.14
N LEU A 7 -3.78 -35.22 -9.75
CA LEU A 7 -3.88 -33.81 -9.37
C LEU A 7 -3.49 -32.73 -10.41
N SER A 8 -4.27 -32.64 -11.48
CA SER A 8 -4.52 -31.35 -12.16
C SER A 8 -5.57 -30.53 -11.38
N GLY A 9 -5.41 -30.45 -10.07
CA GLY A 9 -6.29 -29.71 -9.16
C GLY A 9 -5.54 -28.55 -8.54
N CYS A 10 -5.58 -27.39 -9.21
CA CYS A 10 -5.55 -26.03 -8.66
C CYS A 10 -5.01 -25.08 -9.75
N GLY A 11 -5.91 -24.68 -10.66
CA GLY A 11 -5.69 -23.58 -11.59
C GLY A 11 -5.65 -22.24 -10.85
N ALA A 12 -4.58 -22.00 -10.08
CA ALA A 12 -4.12 -20.63 -9.87
C ALA A 12 -3.35 -20.25 -11.13
N ASN A 13 -4.02 -19.54 -12.06
CA ASN A 13 -3.38 -19.00 -13.26
C ASN A 13 -2.11 -18.27 -12.83
N GLN A 14 -0.95 -18.87 -13.11
CA GLN A 14 0.33 -18.25 -12.85
C GLN A 14 0.36 -16.95 -13.64
N LEU A 15 0.64 -15.84 -12.95
CA LEU A 15 0.57 -14.54 -13.56
C LEU A 15 1.64 -14.44 -14.66
N HIS A 16 1.29 -13.89 -15.82
CA HIS A 16 2.26 -13.66 -16.88
C HIS A 16 3.33 -12.67 -16.37
N PRO A 17 4.61 -12.83 -16.75
CA PRO A 17 5.70 -11.91 -16.38
C PRO A 17 5.35 -10.41 -16.48
N LEU A 18 4.77 -10.00 -17.62
CA LEU A 18 4.38 -8.61 -17.86
C LEU A 18 3.25 -8.13 -16.94
N ASP A 19 2.33 -9.03 -16.58
CA ASP A 19 1.27 -8.69 -15.63
C ASP A 19 1.82 -8.55 -14.21
N ALA A 20 2.85 -9.33 -13.85
CA ALA A 20 3.46 -9.31 -12.53
C ALA A 20 4.21 -8.01 -12.31
N GLU A 21 5.02 -7.61 -13.29
CA GLU A 21 5.68 -6.31 -13.32
C GLU A 21 4.66 -5.17 -13.22
N ARG A 22 3.60 -5.20 -14.03
CA ARG A 22 2.52 -4.21 -13.98
C ARG A 22 1.90 -4.11 -12.59
N PHE A 23 1.58 -5.24 -11.96
CA PHE A 23 0.93 -5.23 -10.64
C PHE A 23 1.85 -4.70 -9.54
N LEU A 24 3.16 -4.98 -9.63
CA LEU A 24 4.15 -4.39 -8.72
C LEU A 24 4.25 -2.87 -8.91
N HIS A 25 4.24 -2.39 -10.15
CA HIS A 25 4.23 -0.94 -10.43
C HIS A 25 2.96 -0.26 -9.93
N GLU A 26 1.79 -0.89 -10.10
CA GLU A 26 0.53 -0.38 -9.56
C GLU A 26 0.56 -0.30 -8.02
N ALA A 27 1.16 -1.29 -7.35
CA ALA A 27 1.33 -1.28 -5.91
C ALA A 27 2.24 -0.13 -5.44
N VAL A 28 3.35 0.11 -6.14
CA VAL A 28 4.22 1.26 -5.90
C VAL A 28 3.47 2.57 -6.13
N ALA A 29 2.71 2.67 -7.21
CA ALA A 29 1.92 3.87 -7.53
C ALA A 29 0.91 4.17 -6.42
N ALA A 30 0.17 3.16 -5.95
CA ALA A 30 -0.75 3.32 -4.82
C ALA A 30 -0.04 3.79 -3.55
N GLY A 31 1.16 3.28 -3.28
CA GLY A 31 2.00 3.73 -2.17
C GLY A 31 2.43 5.20 -2.27
N MET A 32 2.82 5.63 -3.47
CA MET A 32 3.19 7.02 -3.75
C MET A 32 1.99 7.96 -3.66
N ASP A 33 0.85 7.56 -4.21
CA ASP A 33 -0.40 8.34 -4.14
C ASP A 33 -0.83 8.56 -2.69
N PHE A 34 -0.75 7.51 -1.86
CA PHE A 34 -1.00 7.63 -0.43
C PHE A 34 -0.05 8.63 0.25
N ALA A 35 1.24 8.59 -0.06
CA ALA A 35 2.22 9.51 0.52
C ALA A 35 1.97 10.97 0.09
N ILE A 36 1.52 11.20 -1.15
CA ILE A 36 1.09 12.52 -1.63
C ILE A 36 -0.13 13.02 -0.84
N VAL A 37 -1.13 12.17 -0.62
CA VAL A 37 -2.30 12.54 0.21
C VAL A 37 -1.87 12.91 1.63
N MET A 38 -0.96 12.15 2.22
CA MET A 38 -0.41 12.45 3.56
C MET A 38 0.30 13.81 3.60
N ALA A 39 1.00 14.20 2.53
CA ALA A 39 1.62 15.52 2.41
C ALA A 39 0.55 16.63 2.35
N THR A 40 -0.47 16.45 1.52
CA THR A 40 -1.61 17.40 1.40
C THR A 40 -2.33 17.57 2.74
N VAL A 41 -2.55 16.47 3.47
CA VAL A 41 -3.16 16.52 4.80
C VAL A 41 -2.28 17.25 5.81
N ARG A 42 -0.98 16.95 5.84
CA ARG A 42 -0.02 17.64 6.72
C ARG A 42 -0.08 19.15 6.48
N ASP A 43 0.02 19.59 5.23
CA ASP A 43 0.01 21.01 4.88
C ASP A 43 -1.34 21.67 5.16
N GLY A 44 -2.44 20.97 4.85
CA GLY A 44 -3.80 21.40 5.14
C GLY A 44 -4.02 21.68 6.63
N ILE A 45 -3.56 20.77 7.50
CA ILE A 45 -3.64 20.94 8.95
C ILE A 45 -2.68 22.03 9.46
N ARG A 46 -1.44 22.08 8.95
CA ARG A 46 -0.43 23.08 9.35
C ARG A 46 -0.90 24.50 9.10
N HIS A 47 -1.54 24.72 7.96
CA HIS A 47 -1.98 26.04 7.51
C HIS A 47 -3.45 26.33 7.84
N GLU A 48 -4.12 25.43 8.59
CA GLU A 48 -5.53 25.57 8.95
C GLU A 48 -6.48 25.71 7.74
N THR A 49 -6.09 25.14 6.60
CA THR A 49 -6.85 25.20 5.33
C THR A 49 -7.70 23.95 5.08
N MET A 50 -7.54 22.92 5.90
CA MET A 50 -8.28 21.67 5.84
C MET A 50 -8.84 21.32 7.23
N SER A 51 -10.11 20.94 7.30
CA SER A 51 -10.68 20.47 8.56
C SER A 51 -10.14 19.08 8.92
N ARG A 52 -10.12 18.75 10.21
CA ARG A 52 -9.73 17.41 10.67
C ARG A 52 -10.61 16.31 10.07
N SER A 53 -11.89 16.59 9.86
CA SER A 53 -12.83 15.63 9.26
C SER A 53 -12.45 15.33 7.81
N ASP A 54 -12.19 16.37 7.00
CA ASP A 54 -11.80 16.21 5.59
C ASP A 54 -10.44 15.52 5.48
N ALA A 55 -9.52 15.84 6.39
CA ALA A 55 -8.21 15.19 6.47
C ALA A 55 -8.33 13.68 6.76
N ILE A 56 -9.19 13.29 7.70
CA ILE A 56 -9.45 11.88 8.00
C ILE A 56 -10.05 11.18 6.78
N GLU A 57 -11.07 11.79 6.15
CA GLU A 57 -11.70 11.22 4.97
C GLU A 57 -10.72 11.06 3.80
N ALA A 58 -9.83 12.03 3.59
CA ALA A 58 -8.79 11.94 2.57
C ALA A 58 -7.84 10.76 2.82
N VAL A 59 -7.41 10.56 4.07
CA VAL A 59 -6.59 9.40 4.46
C VAL A 59 -7.36 8.10 4.25
N GLU A 60 -8.65 8.03 4.61
CA GLU A 60 -9.48 6.84 4.44
C GLU A 60 -9.62 6.45 2.96
N ARG A 61 -9.93 7.41 2.08
CA ARG A 61 -9.99 7.16 0.63
C ARG A 61 -8.65 6.70 0.06
N ALA A 62 -7.54 7.29 0.52
CA ALA A 62 -6.21 6.86 0.08
C ALA A 62 -5.88 5.44 0.56
N GLN A 63 -6.29 5.05 1.78
CA GLN A 63 -6.14 3.68 2.27
C GLN A 63 -6.96 2.67 1.47
N GLU A 64 -8.11 3.04 0.91
CA GLU A 64 -8.88 2.16 0.01
C GLU A 64 -8.08 1.79 -1.25
N GLY A 65 -7.35 2.75 -1.83
CA GLY A 65 -6.46 2.51 -2.96
C GLY A 65 -5.34 1.51 -2.61
N LEU A 66 -4.73 1.66 -1.44
CA LEU A 66 -3.74 0.72 -0.93
C LEU A 66 -4.34 -0.69 -0.73
N ARG A 67 -5.55 -0.80 -0.15
CA ARG A 67 -6.23 -2.11 0.03
C ARG A 67 -6.56 -2.77 -1.30
N ALA A 68 -6.94 -1.98 -2.30
CA ALA A 68 -7.21 -2.50 -3.63
C ALA A 68 -5.94 -3.06 -4.28
N ALA A 69 -4.81 -2.35 -4.17
CA ALA A 69 -3.51 -2.82 -4.65
C ALA A 69 -3.05 -4.09 -3.90
N GLU A 70 -3.17 -4.11 -2.58
CA GLU A 70 -2.82 -5.24 -1.74
C GLU A 70 -3.66 -6.49 -2.07
N ALA A 71 -4.98 -6.32 -2.17
CA ALA A 71 -5.89 -7.39 -2.56
C ALA A 71 -5.57 -7.92 -3.95
N LYS A 72 -5.16 -7.05 -4.88
CA LYS A 72 -4.72 -7.46 -6.22
C LYS A 72 -3.46 -8.31 -6.12
N LEU A 73 -2.43 -7.89 -5.39
CA LEU A 73 -1.21 -8.69 -5.19
C LEU A 73 -1.51 -10.05 -4.54
N LYS A 74 -2.33 -10.09 -3.47
CA LYS A 74 -2.66 -11.33 -2.73
C LYS A 74 -3.49 -12.33 -3.53
N ARG A 75 -4.25 -11.89 -4.54
CA ARG A 75 -5.12 -12.75 -5.36
C ARG A 75 -4.36 -13.59 -6.40
N HIS A 76 -3.11 -13.25 -6.70
CA HIS A 76 -2.40 -13.84 -7.82
C HIS A 76 -1.13 -14.56 -7.41
N ARG A 77 -0.82 -15.65 -8.11
CA ARG A 77 0.44 -16.38 -7.93
C ARG A 77 1.51 -15.77 -8.83
N PHE A 78 2.48 -15.13 -8.20
CA PHE A 78 3.60 -14.51 -8.91
C PHE A 78 4.60 -15.56 -9.39
N PRO A 79 5.29 -15.32 -10.52
CA PRO A 79 6.45 -16.11 -10.89
C PRO A 79 7.53 -16.08 -9.78
N PRO A 80 8.30 -17.17 -9.59
CA PRO A 80 9.28 -17.26 -8.48
C PRO A 80 10.31 -16.13 -8.44
N TYR A 81 10.69 -15.60 -9.61
CA TYR A 81 11.65 -14.50 -9.68
C TYR A 81 11.07 -13.16 -9.21
N TYR A 82 9.74 -12.98 -9.25
CA TYR A 82 9.03 -11.79 -8.74
C TYR A 82 8.55 -11.92 -7.29
N GLU A 83 8.61 -13.12 -6.70
CA GLU A 83 8.05 -13.40 -5.38
C GLU A 83 8.63 -12.49 -4.29
N ARG A 84 9.95 -12.21 -4.34
CA ARG A 84 10.60 -11.31 -3.39
C ARG A 84 10.14 -9.86 -3.54
N GLN A 85 10.00 -9.34 -4.76
CA GLN A 85 9.46 -7.99 -4.96
C GLN A 85 8.00 -7.90 -4.50
N MET A 86 7.20 -8.94 -4.77
CA MET A 86 5.80 -9.01 -4.34
C MET A 86 5.67 -9.00 -2.82
N LEU A 87 6.45 -9.80 -2.10
CA LEU A 87 6.43 -9.82 -0.63
C LEU A 87 6.85 -8.47 -0.03
N ARG A 88 7.87 -7.82 -0.61
CA ARG A 88 8.28 -6.46 -0.18
C ARG A 88 7.21 -5.42 -0.47
N ALA A 89 6.58 -5.48 -1.64
CA ALA A 89 5.47 -4.58 -1.98
C ALA A 89 4.29 -4.75 -1.01
N LEU A 90 3.90 -6.00 -0.70
CA LEU A 90 2.88 -6.28 0.30
C LEU A 90 3.23 -5.72 1.67
N GLN A 91 4.46 -5.94 2.14
CA GLN A 91 4.92 -5.40 3.42
C GLN A 91 4.84 -3.87 3.44
N SER A 92 5.30 -3.19 2.38
CA SER A 92 5.20 -1.74 2.28
C SER A 92 3.75 -1.25 2.28
N LEU A 93 2.83 -1.92 1.59
CA LEU A 93 1.41 -1.58 1.62
C LEU A 93 0.81 -1.73 3.04
N GLU A 94 1.15 -2.80 3.76
CA GLU A 94 0.69 -3.05 5.13
C GLU A 94 1.25 -1.99 6.13
N GLU A 95 2.51 -1.60 5.97
CA GLU A 95 3.12 -0.52 6.76
C GLU A 95 2.47 0.84 6.48
N LEU A 96 2.12 1.12 5.22
CA LEU A 96 1.39 2.33 4.84
C LEU A 96 -0.05 2.33 5.37
N GLN A 97 -0.75 1.19 5.34
CA GLN A 97 -2.07 1.04 5.97
C GLN A 97 -2.00 1.40 7.45
N THR A 98 -1.03 0.83 8.17
CA THR A 98 -0.82 1.08 9.60
C THR A 98 -0.52 2.56 9.85
N THR A 99 0.32 3.17 9.00
CA THR A 99 0.64 4.60 9.07
C THR A 99 -0.62 5.46 8.88
N GLY A 100 -1.52 5.08 7.97
CA GLY A 100 -2.82 5.74 7.77
C GLY A 100 -3.73 5.66 8.99
N GLU A 101 -3.82 4.50 9.66
CA GLU A 101 -4.60 4.38 10.90
C GLU A 101 -4.04 5.27 12.01
N LEU A 102 -2.72 5.31 12.18
CA LEU A 102 -2.06 6.20 13.13
C LEU A 102 -2.31 7.68 12.80
N MET A 103 -2.31 8.03 11.51
CA MET A 103 -2.61 9.40 11.06
C MET A 103 -4.02 9.80 11.45
N LYS A 104 -5.01 8.97 11.17
CA LYS A 104 -6.41 9.23 11.54
C LYS A 104 -6.56 9.35 13.06
N ALA A 105 -5.89 8.49 13.83
CA ALA A 105 -5.88 8.61 15.29
C ALA A 105 -5.30 9.96 15.74
N ALA A 106 -4.20 10.41 15.13
CA ALA A 106 -3.62 11.71 15.43
C ALA A 106 -4.56 12.87 15.07
N LEU A 107 -5.19 12.82 13.90
CA LEU A 107 -6.13 13.84 13.43
C LEU A 107 -7.40 13.93 14.30
N ARG A 108 -7.86 12.81 14.88
CA ARG A 108 -9.00 12.79 15.84
C ARG A 108 -8.69 13.44 17.18
N GLY A 109 -7.47 13.95 17.39
CA GLY A 109 -7.05 14.63 18.61
C GLY A 109 -6.43 13.70 19.66
N ASN A 110 -6.14 12.44 19.32
CA ASN A 110 -5.42 11.55 20.23
C ASN A 110 -3.92 11.83 20.27
N TYR A 111 -3.38 12.66 19.35
CA TYR A 111 -1.97 13.00 19.29
C TYR A 111 -1.69 14.43 18.78
N PRO A 112 -0.59 15.07 19.23
CA PRO A 112 -0.17 16.41 18.78
C PRO A 112 0.29 16.45 17.31
N TYR A 113 0.24 17.63 16.67
CA TYR A 113 0.63 17.86 15.27
C TYR A 113 2.03 17.32 14.91
N GLY A 114 3.00 17.37 15.83
CA GLY A 114 4.33 16.79 15.60
C GLY A 114 4.32 15.29 15.26
N ASN A 115 3.23 14.57 15.57
CA ASN A 115 3.07 13.18 15.16
C ASN A 115 2.54 13.06 13.73
N VAL A 116 1.71 13.99 13.26
CA VAL A 116 1.25 14.06 11.86
C VAL A 116 2.44 14.23 10.91
N GLU A 117 3.37 15.12 11.27
CA GLU A 117 4.59 15.35 10.47
C GLU A 117 5.49 14.12 10.42
N LYS A 118 5.70 13.44 11.57
CA LYS A 118 6.47 12.19 11.62
C LYS A 118 5.85 11.09 10.76
N LEU A 119 4.52 10.92 10.84
CA LEU A 119 3.80 9.90 10.08
C LEU A 119 3.85 10.16 8.57
N TYR A 120 3.81 11.44 8.15
CA TYR A 120 4.07 11.81 6.77
C TYR A 120 5.47 11.38 6.30
N HIS A 121 6.52 11.70 7.06
CA HIS A 121 7.89 11.34 6.70
C HIS A 121 8.07 9.83 6.61
N GLN A 122 7.46 9.09 7.54
CA GLN A 122 7.43 7.64 7.53
C GLN A 122 6.75 7.09 6.27
N ALA A 123 5.57 7.62 5.90
CA ALA A 123 4.86 7.21 4.69
C ALA A 123 5.71 7.44 3.42
N MET A 124 6.37 8.60 3.32
CA MET A 124 7.28 8.91 2.22
C MET A 124 8.47 7.94 2.14
N GLN A 125 9.07 7.61 3.28
CA GLN A 125 10.18 6.68 3.34
C GLN A 125 9.77 5.28 2.86
N ILE A 126 8.62 4.78 3.32
CA ILE A 126 8.09 3.46 2.93
C ILE A 126 7.78 3.45 1.42
N ALA A 127 7.08 4.47 0.90
CA ALA A 127 6.74 4.56 -0.51
C ALA A 127 7.99 4.64 -1.41
N SER A 128 9.01 5.41 -1.00
CA SER A 128 10.28 5.48 -1.71
C SER A 128 11.03 4.14 -1.71
N GLN A 129 11.03 3.41 -0.59
CA GLN A 129 11.64 2.09 -0.50
C GLN A 129 10.90 1.06 -1.38
N ALA A 130 9.57 1.11 -1.39
CA ALA A 130 8.74 0.27 -2.27
C ALA A 130 9.13 0.49 -3.74
N GLY A 131 9.26 1.75 -4.18
CA GLY A 131 9.66 2.06 -5.56
C GLY A 131 11.07 1.59 -5.92
N ALA A 132 12.03 1.68 -4.99
CA ALA A 132 13.39 1.17 -5.21
C ALA A 132 13.45 -0.36 -5.33
N ASN A 133 12.53 -1.08 -4.68
CA ASN A 133 12.49 -2.54 -4.69
C ASN A 133 11.88 -3.14 -5.96
N VAL A 134 11.17 -2.35 -6.76
CA VAL A 134 10.50 -2.78 -8.00
C VAL A 134 11.31 -2.41 -9.26
N ARG A 135 12.41 -1.65 -9.12
CA ARG A 135 13.31 -1.25 -10.20
C ARG A 135 14.30 -2.33 -10.63
#